data_AF-A0A841ZVM6-F1
#
_entry.id   AF-A0A841ZVM6-F1
#
_cell.length_a   1.000
_cell.length_b   1.000
_cell.length_c   1.000
_cell.angle_alpha   90.00
_cell.angle_beta   90.00
_cell.angle_gamma   90.00
#
_symmetry.space_group_name_H-M   'P 1'
#
loop_
_entity.id
_entity.type
_entity.pdbx_description
1 polymer ?
#
loop_
_entity_poly.entity_id
_entity_poly.type
_entity_poly.pdbx_seq_one_letter_code
_entity_poly.pdbx_strand_id
1 'polypeptide(L)' 'MTIVKSIMLNNELVVRLPQSLDILENQEFYVLEKVGVIRLIPRSINLYKDAEEGAYYQGDAFA' A
#
# COMPACT_ATOMS: atom_id res chain seq x y z
N MET A 1 -8.37 -5.75 15.81
CA MET A 1 -9.04 -5.23 14.60
C MET A 1 -9.60 -3.86 14.96
N THR A 2 -9.15 -2.80 14.29
CA THR A 2 -9.60 -1.42 14.55
C THR A 2 -10.46 -0.96 13.39
N ILE A 3 -11.66 -0.47 13.66
CA ILE A 3 -12.55 0.09 12.64
C ILE A 3 -12.37 1.60 12.63
N VAL A 4 -12.03 2.15 11.46
CA VAL A 4 -11.88 3.60 11.24
C VAL A 4 -12.85 4.06 10.16
N LYS A 5 -13.37 5.28 10.33
CA LYS A 5 -14.27 5.89 9.34
C LYS A 5 -13.48 6.66 8.30
N SER A 6 -13.93 6.60 7.06
CA SER A 6 -13.51 7.52 6.01
C SER A 6 -14.28 8.85 6.14
N ILE A 7 -13.65 9.94 5.73
CA ILE A 7 -14.24 11.27 5.66
C ILE A 7 -13.93 11.88 4.28
N MET A 8 -14.79 12.78 3.81
CA MET A 8 -14.48 13.60 2.63
C MET A 8 -13.74 14.86 3.07
N LEU A 9 -12.58 15.12 2.48
CA LEU A 9 -11.79 16.33 2.69
C LEU A 9 -11.40 16.90 1.33
N ASN A 10 -11.77 18.14 1.04
CA ASN A 10 -11.40 18.83 -0.21
C ASN A 10 -11.68 18.00 -1.49
N ASN A 11 -12.83 17.31 -1.55
CA ASN A 11 -13.23 16.41 -2.64
C ASN A 11 -12.41 15.10 -2.76
N GLU A 12 -11.63 14.76 -1.73
CA GLU A 12 -10.89 13.50 -1.62
C GLU A 12 -11.45 12.63 -0.48
N LEU A 13 -11.53 11.32 -0.71
CA LEU A 13 -11.89 10.36 0.33
C LEU A 13 -10.63 10.01 1.14
N VAL A 14 -10.61 10.40 2.41
CA VAL A 14 -9.47 10.16 3.30
C VAL A 14 -9.89 9.29 4.48
N VAL A 15 -8.96 8.51 5.01
CA VAL A 15 -9.19 7.67 6.20
C VAL A 15 -8.33 8.19 7.35
N ARG A 16 -8.95 8.43 8.51
CA ARG A 16 -8.19 8.80 9.71
C ARG A 16 -7.49 7.56 10.26
N LEU A 17 -6.17 7.55 10.17
CA LEU A 17 -5.35 6.47 10.73
C LEU A 17 -5.23 6.63 12.25
N PRO A 18 -5.33 5.54 13.05
CA PRO A 18 -5.14 5.60 14.49
C PRO A 18 -3.70 5.98 14.87
N GLN A 19 -3.53 6.78 15.92
CA GLN A 19 -2.21 7.15 16.45
C GLN A 19 -1.38 5.94 16.88
N SER A 20 -2.02 4.83 17.24
CA SER A 20 -1.34 3.59 17.62
C SER A 20 -0.57 2.91 16.48
N LEU A 21 -0.72 3.37 15.23
CA LEU A 21 0.03 2.83 14.08
C LEU A 21 1.45 3.38 13.95
N ASP A 22 1.87 4.31 14.82
CA ASP A 22 3.22 4.91 14.87
C ASP A 22 3.71 5.41 13.49
N ILE A 23 2.80 6.08 12.78
CA ILE A 23 3.07 6.64 11.45
C ILE A 23 3.73 8.01 11.63
N LEU A 24 4.90 8.17 11.03
CA LEU A 24 5.66 9.41 11.08
C LEU A 24 5.05 10.47 10.17
N GLU A 25 5.26 11.74 10.52
CA GLU A 25 4.90 12.86 9.65
C GLU A 25 5.64 12.75 8.31
N ASN A 26 4.95 13.01 7.21
CA ASN A 26 5.47 12.89 5.83
C ASN A 26 5.90 11.48 5.41
N GLN A 27 5.48 10.44 6.14
CA GLN A 27 5.74 9.07 5.74
C GLN A 27 4.98 8.70 4.45
N GLU A 28 5.73 8.28 3.44
CA GLU A 28 5.17 7.81 2.18
C GLU A 28 4.88 6.31 2.21
N PHE A 29 3.83 5.90 1.49
CA PHE A 29 3.40 4.52 1.39
C PHE A 29 3.29 4.08 -0.08
N TYR A 30 3.60 2.82 -0.34
CA TYR A 30 3.07 2.11 -1.49
C TYR A 30 1.63 1.71 -1.21
N VAL A 31 0.76 1.89 -2.19
CA VAL A 31 -0.65 1.48 -2.14
C VAL A 31 -0.83 0.28 -3.05
N LEU A 32 -1.26 -0.83 -2.48
CA LEU A 32 -1.60 -2.05 -3.20
C LEU A 32 -3.08 -2.34 -3.03
N GLU A 33 -3.82 -2.28 -4.13
CA GLU A 33 -5.24 -2.62 -4.16
C GLU A 33 -5.42 -4.05 -4.64
N LYS A 34 -6.17 -4.85 -3.88
CA LYS A 34 -6.68 -6.16 -4.29
C LYS A 34 -8.14 -6.23 -3.89
N VAL A 35 -9.02 -6.74 -4.76
CA VAL A 35 -10.49 -6.85 -4.58
C VAL A 35 -10.95 -6.72 -3.11
N GLY A 36 -11.46 -5.54 -2.74
CA GLY A 36 -12.02 -5.25 -1.41
C GLY A 36 -11.03 -4.94 -0.28
N VAL A 37 -9.72 -4.89 -0.57
CA VAL A 37 -8.65 -4.67 0.40
C VAL A 37 -7.61 -3.70 -0.16
N ILE A 38 -7.33 -2.63 0.59
CA ILE A 38 -6.21 -1.73 0.34
C ILE A 38 -5.11 -2.02 1.35
N ARG A 39 -3.90 -2.27 0.88
CA ARG A 39 -2.69 -2.43 1.71
C ARG A 39 -1.81 -1.20 1.57
N LEU A 40 -1.47 -0.59 2.69
CA LEU A 40 -0.50 0.50 2.79
C LEU A 40 0.81 -0.07 3.30
N ILE A 41 1.90 0.13 2.55
CA ILE A 41 3.22 -0.37 2.92
C ILE A 41 4.20 0.80 2.98
N PRO A 42 4.83 1.10 4.13
CA PRO A 42 5.82 2.17 4.24
C PRO A 42 6.92 2.05 3.20
N ARG A 43 7.27 3.14 2.51
CA ARG A 43 8.37 3.15 1.52
C ARG A 43 9.75 2.94 2.12
N SER A 44 9.89 3.11 3.43
CA SER A 44 11.10 2.76 4.17
C SER A 44 11.37 1.25 4.19
N ILE A 45 10.37 0.42 3.87
CA ILE A 45 10.52 -1.03 3.76
C ILE A 45 10.91 -1.37 2.31
N ASN A 46 12.08 -1.99 2.15
CA ASN A 46 12.44 -2.59 0.86
C ASN A 46 11.58 -3.84 0.63
N LEU A 47 10.50 -3.68 -0.14
CA LEU A 47 9.57 -4.75 -0.51
C LEU A 47 10.21 -5.91 -1.27
N TYR A 48 11.38 -5.68 -1.88
CA TYR A 48 12.07 -6.64 -2.72
C TYR A 48 13.34 -7.20 -2.06
N LYS A 49 13.53 -6.98 -0.75
CA LYS A 49 14.73 -7.47 -0.04
C LYS A 49 14.92 -8.98 -0.19
N ASP A 50 13.81 -9.72 -0.28
CA ASP A 50 13.79 -11.18 -0.43
C ASP A 50 13.22 -11.62 -1.79
N ALA A 51 13.05 -10.69 -2.74
CA ALA A 51 12.62 -11.04 -4.09
C ALA A 51 13.83 -11.60 -4.85
N GLU A 52 13.80 -12.89 -5.17
CA GLU A 52 14.80 -13.48 -6.05
C GLU A 52 14.72 -12.85 -7.43
N GLU A 53 15.87 -12.39 -7.92
CA GLU A 53 16.04 -11.79 -9.25
C GLU A 53 15.72 -12.87 -10.31
N GLY A 54 14.50 -12.89 -10.85
CA GLY A 54 14.11 -13.93 -11.82
C GLY A 54 12.61 -14.18 -12.03
N ALA A 55 11.72 -13.66 -11.18
CA ALA A 55 10.28 -13.80 -11.36
C ALA A 55 9.72 -12.84 -12.43
N TYR A 56 10.14 -13.02 -13.69
CA TYR A 56 9.53 -12.35 -14.83
C TYR A 56 8.26 -13.11 -15.22
N TYR A 57 7.15 -12.39 -15.42
CA TYR A 57 5.99 -12.94 -16.12
C TYR A 57 6.43 -13.26 -17.55
N GLN A 58 6.58 -14.55 -17.87
CA GLN A 58 6.77 -15.01 -19.24
C GLN A 58 5.40 -14.91 -19.95
N GLY A 59 4.99 -13.67 -20.23
CA GLY A 59 3.84 -13.41 -21.09
C GLY A 59 4.22 -13.80 -22.51
N ASP A 60 3.43 -14.71 -23.06
CA ASP A 60 3.55 -15.35 -24.36
C ASP A 60 4.46 -14.64 -25.35
N ALA A 61 5.47 -15.39 -25.81
CA ALA A 61 6.20 -15.08 -27.03
C ALA A 61 5.16 -14.95 -28.16
N PHE A 62 4.91 -13.72 -28.60
CA PHE A 62 4.20 -13.46 -29.85
C PHE A 62 5.05 -14.03 -30.99
N ALA A 63 4.72 -15.26 -31.39
CA ALA A 63 5.11 -15.88 -32.65
C ALA A 63 4.04 -15.60 -33.71
#